data_AF-A0A0F8YWC1-F1
#
_entry.id   AF-A0A0F8YWC1-F1
#
_cell.length_a   1.000
_cell.length_b   1.000
_cell.length_c   1.000
_cell.angle_alpha   90.00
_cell.angle_beta   90.00
_cell.angle_gamma   90.00
#
_symmetry.space_group_name_H-M   'P 1'
#
loop_
_entity.id
_entity.type
_entity.pdbx_description
1 polymer ?
#
loop_
_entity_poly.entity_id
_entity_poly.type
_entity_poly.pdbx_seq_one_letter_code
_entity_poly.pdbx_strand_id
1 'polypeptide(L)'
;MITIACVYWKGKFRGREKLYSVRWVKRLRNMVSRNLPIPHRFVCLSNVEGPCERIPLLHNWPGYWSKIELFRPGIFEDRVLYLDLDLVVLESLIPLINYSSTPFTIMAKK
;
A
#
# COMPACT_ATOMS: atom_id res chain seq x y z
N MET A 1 14.43 5.19 6.79
CA MET A 1 13.48 4.23 7.42
C MET A 1 12.54 3.73 6.34
N ILE A 2 12.30 2.43 6.11
CA ILE A 2 11.49 2.03 4.95
C ILE A 2 9.99 2.36 5.11
N THR A 3 9.34 2.79 4.03
CA THR A 3 7.88 2.95 3.94
C THR A 3 7.25 1.74 3.23
N ILE A 4 6.26 1.13 3.88
CA ILE A 4 5.38 0.13 3.29
C ILE A 4 4.08 0.83 2.90
N ALA A 5 3.74 0.79 1.61
CA ALA A 5 2.58 1.48 1.06
C ALA A 5 1.54 0.50 0.51
N CYS A 6 0.27 0.84 0.67
CA CYS A 6 -0.83 0.23 -0.06
C CYS A 6 -1.85 1.29 -0.51
N VAL A 7 -2.77 0.92 -1.40
CA VAL A 7 -3.82 1.81 -1.91
C VAL A 7 -5.18 1.20 -1.65
N TYR A 8 -6.09 1.97 -1.07
CA TYR A 8 -7.49 1.58 -0.90
C TYR A 8 -8.40 2.72 -1.36
N TRP A 9 -9.23 2.44 -2.36
CA TRP A 9 -10.24 3.37 -2.86
C TRP A 9 -11.63 2.81 -2.61
N LYS A 10 -12.49 3.59 -1.94
CA LYS A 10 -13.89 3.26 -1.71
C LYS A 10 -14.78 3.96 -2.73
N GLY A 11 -15.58 3.20 -3.46
CA GLY A 11 -16.58 3.72 -4.39
C GLY A 11 -17.04 2.65 -5.39
N LYS A 12 -17.88 3.07 -6.34
CA LYS A 12 -18.32 2.22 -7.45
C LYS A 12 -17.39 2.42 -8.65
N PHE A 13 -16.78 1.34 -9.13
CA PHE A 13 -15.91 1.35 -10.30
C PHE A 13 -16.44 0.37 -11.34
N ARG A 14 -16.60 0.82 -12.59
CA ARG A 14 -17.20 0.05 -13.70
C ARG A 14 -18.57 -0.56 -13.32
N GLY A 15 -19.41 0.23 -12.64
CA GLY A 15 -20.76 -0.17 -12.23
C GLY A 15 -20.83 -1.15 -11.05
N ARG A 16 -19.70 -1.50 -10.41
CA ARG A 16 -19.65 -2.45 -9.29
C ARG A 16 -18.96 -1.83 -8.07
N GLU A 17 -19.45 -2.15 -6.88
CA GLU A 17 -18.71 -1.89 -5.65
C GLU A 17 -17.58 -2.92 -5.54
N LYS A 18 -16.37 -2.48 -5.19
CA LYS A 18 -15.24 -3.40 -5.01
C LYS A 18 -15.43 -4.22 -3.71
N LEU A 19 -15.00 -5.47 -3.76
CA LEU A 19 -15.04 -6.41 -2.62
C LEU A 19 -14.03 -6.07 -1.49
N TYR A 20 -13.12 -5.13 -1.73
CA TYR A 20 -12.15 -4.70 -0.72
C TYR A 20 -12.76 -3.67 0.23
N SER A 21 -12.28 -3.70 1.46
CA SER A 21 -12.68 -2.80 2.55
C SER A 21 -11.46 -2.47 3.41
N VAL A 22 -11.61 -1.53 4.34
CA VAL A 22 -10.57 -1.18 5.32
C VAL A 22 -10.05 -2.40 6.13
N ARG A 23 -10.82 -3.49 6.21
CA ARG A 23 -10.37 -4.75 6.83
C ARG A 23 -9.19 -5.39 6.09
N TRP A 24 -9.11 -5.24 4.77
CA TRP A 24 -7.99 -5.73 3.96
C TRP A 24 -6.71 -4.94 4.24
N VAL A 25 -6.82 -3.61 4.41
CA VAL A 25 -5.70 -2.77 4.86
C VAL A 25 -5.19 -3.24 6.23
N LYS A 26 -6.10 -3.51 7.19
CA LYS A 26 -5.73 -4.04 8.52
C LYS A 26 -5.02 -5.40 8.41
N ARG A 27 -5.53 -6.30 7.57
CA ARG A 27 -4.94 -7.63 7.36
C ARG A 27 -3.54 -7.52 6.78
N LEU A 28 -3.36 -6.73 5.73
CA LEU A 28 -2.05 -6.49 5.10
C LEU A 28 -1.06 -5.89 6.11
N ARG A 29 -1.45 -4.83 6.83
CA ARG A 29 -0.63 -4.22 7.89
C ARG A 29 -0.16 -5.24 8.92
N ASN A 30 -1.07 -6.10 9.38
CA ASN A 30 -0.74 -7.13 10.37
C ASN A 30 0.16 -8.24 9.78
N MET A 31 -0.02 -8.61 8.51
CA MET A 31 0.87 -9.56 7.84
C MET A 31 2.27 -8.97 7.65
N VAL A 32 2.38 -7.69 7.28
CA VAL A 32 3.65 -6.97 7.18
C VAL A 32 4.35 -6.90 8.54
N SER A 33 3.63 -6.49 9.61
CA SER A 33 4.22 -6.41 10.95
C SER A 33 4.78 -7.73 11.47
N ARG A 34 4.18 -8.87 11.10
CA ARG A 34 4.70 -10.21 11.45
C ARG A 34 5.91 -10.63 10.64
N ASN A 35 5.99 -10.22 9.37
CA ASN A 35 7.00 -10.66 8.41
C ASN A 35 8.08 -9.60 8.12
N LEU A 36 8.03 -8.46 8.78
CA LEU A 36 9.03 -7.40 8.72
C LEU A 36 9.26 -6.84 10.13
N PRO A 37 9.93 -7.61 11.02
CA PRO A 37 10.10 -7.26 12.44
C PRO A 37 11.22 -6.23 12.66
N ILE A 38 11.26 -5.19 11.82
CA ILE A 38 12.15 -4.04 11.95
C ILE A 38 11.30 -2.75 11.94
N PRO A 39 11.79 -1.63 12.48
CA PRO A 39 11.08 -0.36 12.38
C PRO A 39 10.77 0.01 10.93
N HIS A 40 9.49 0.23 10.63
CA HIS A 40 9.00 0.65 9.32
C HIS A 40 7.75 1.53 9.47
N ARG A 41 7.54 2.41 8.51
CA ARG A 41 6.32 3.20 8.39
C ARG A 41 5.32 2.44 7.52
N PHE A 42 4.06 2.36 7.93
CA PHE A 42 3.00 1.73 7.12
C PHE A 42 1.91 2.75 6.78
N VAL A 43 1.71 3.00 5.49
CA VAL A 43 0.76 4.01 5.01
C VAL A 43 -0.23 3.43 4.01
N CYS A 44 -1.44 3.99 4.00
CA CYS A 44 -2.45 3.70 3.00
C CYS A 44 -2.88 4.97 2.28
N LEU A 45 -2.73 4.98 0.95
CA LEU A 45 -3.32 6.02 0.11
C LEU A 45 -4.82 5.74 -0.02
N SER A 46 -5.67 6.63 0.51
CA SER A 46 -7.11 6.38 0.55
C SER A 46 -7.98 7.64 0.54
N ASN A 47 -9.19 7.48 0.00
CA ASN A 47 -10.28 8.46 0.08
C ASN A 47 -11.15 8.32 1.34
N VAL A 48 -10.86 7.34 2.22
CA VAL A 48 -11.54 7.17 3.50
C VAL A 48 -10.55 6.87 4.63
N GLU A 49 -10.98 7.07 5.88
CA GLU A 49 -10.20 6.71 7.07
C GLU A 49 -10.01 5.20 7.22
N GLY A 50 -8.95 4.81 7.93
CA GLY A 50 -8.52 3.42 8.02
C GLY A 50 -7.72 3.06 9.28
N PRO A 51 -7.20 1.83 9.35
CA PRO A 51 -6.53 1.27 10.53
C PRO A 51 -5.02 1.62 10.62
N CYS A 52 -4.55 2.55 9.81
CA CYS A 52 -3.15 2.96 9.72
C CYS A 52 -3.05 4.42 9.29
N GLU A 53 -1.82 4.93 9.21
CA GLU A 53 -1.56 6.26 8.67
C GLU A 53 -2.16 6.40 7.27
N ARG A 54 -2.95 7.45 7.08
CA ARG A 54 -3.64 7.74 5.83
C ARG A 54 -2.90 8.83 5.07
N ILE A 55 -2.63 8.57 3.80
CA ILE A 55 -2.25 9.60 2.83
C ILE A 55 -3.50 9.89 1.97
N PRO A 56 -4.09 11.08 2.01
CA PRO A 56 -5.25 11.40 1.18
C PRO A 56 -4.94 11.28 -0.32
N LEU A 57 -5.90 10.73 -1.07
CA LEU A 57 -5.92 10.80 -2.55
C LEU A 57 -6.30 12.21 -2.97
N LEU A 58 -5.50 12.87 -3.81
CA LEU A 58 -5.79 14.22 -4.31
C LEU A 58 -6.72 14.20 -5.50
N HIS A 59 -6.46 13.29 -6.44
CA HIS A 59 -7.27 13.17 -7.66
C HIS A 59 -8.44 12.22 -7.46
N ASN A 60 -8.31 11.28 -6.51
CA ASN A 60 -9.35 10.30 -6.19
C ASN A 60 -9.74 9.46 -7.41
N TRP A 61 -8.76 9.12 -8.27
CA TRP A 61 -8.97 8.33 -9.48
C TRP A 61 -9.64 7.00 -9.16
N PRO A 62 -10.68 6.59 -9.89
CA PRO A 62 -11.52 5.50 -9.43
C PRO A 62 -10.83 4.13 -9.54
N GLY A 63 -11.04 3.29 -8.53
CA GLY A 63 -10.56 1.91 -8.53
C GLY A 63 -9.04 1.79 -8.47
N TYR A 64 -8.45 0.96 -9.34
CA TYR A 64 -7.00 0.76 -9.36
C TYR A 64 -6.23 1.95 -9.92
N TRP A 65 -6.89 2.91 -10.59
CA TRP A 65 -6.23 4.12 -11.08
C TRP A 65 -5.70 5.00 -9.95
N SER A 66 -6.25 4.90 -8.74
CA SER A 66 -5.68 5.52 -7.52
C SER A 66 -4.21 5.15 -7.29
N LYS A 67 -3.73 4.00 -7.80
CA LYS A 67 -2.32 3.60 -7.68
C LYS A 67 -1.35 4.57 -8.35
N ILE A 68 -1.80 5.32 -9.37
CA ILE A 68 -0.96 6.35 -10.01
C ILE A 68 -0.52 7.40 -8.98
N GLU A 69 -1.35 7.65 -7.96
CA GLU A 69 -1.03 8.65 -6.94
C GLU A 69 0.12 8.24 -5.99
N LEU A 70 0.63 7.01 -6.08
CA LEU A 70 1.87 6.56 -5.42
C LEU A 70 3.13 7.27 -5.93
N PHE A 71 3.06 7.87 -7.12
CA PHE A 71 4.20 8.54 -7.75
C PHE A 71 4.10 10.07 -7.68
N ARG A 72 3.21 10.61 -6.84
CA ARG A 72 3.14 12.06 -6.63
C ARG A 72 4.46 12.55 -6.02
N PRO A 73 5.02 13.66 -6.52
CA PRO A 73 6.22 14.24 -5.93
C PRO A 73 6.02 14.55 -4.44
N GLY A 74 7.03 14.25 -3.62
CA GLY A 74 7.07 14.65 -2.20
C GLY A 74 6.20 13.84 -1.23
N ILE A 75 5.57 12.73 -1.65
CA ILE A 75 4.75 11.92 -0.72
C ILE A 75 5.58 10.89 0.08
N PHE A 76 6.77 10.57 -0.42
CA PHE A 76 7.71 9.63 0.20
C PHE A 76 9.10 10.27 0.22
N GLU A 77 9.76 10.21 1.38
CA GLU A 77 11.13 10.70 1.57
C GLU A 77 12.15 9.56 1.61
N ASP A 78 11.66 8.35 1.94
CA ASP A 78 12.45 7.14 2.07
C ASP A 78 12.15 6.14 0.95
N ARG A 79 12.92 5.05 0.91
CA ARG A 79 12.61 3.87 0.10
C ARG A 79 11.19 3.36 0.37
N VAL A 80 10.51 2.92 -0.70
CA VAL A 80 9.13 2.42 -0.64
C VAL A 80 9.02 0.99 -1.13
N LEU A 81 8.30 0.15 -0.38
CA LEU A 81 7.76 -1.11 -0.86
C LEU A 81 6.23 -1.00 -0.93
N TYR A 82 5.69 -1.05 -2.15
CA TYR A 82 4.26 -1.09 -2.39
C TYR A 82 3.75 -2.54 -2.47
N LEU A 83 2.64 -2.81 -1.78
CA LEU A 83 1.94 -4.10 -1.79
C LEU A 83 0.45 -3.90 -2.13
N ASP A 84 -0.07 -4.67 -3.08
CA ASP A 84 -1.51 -4.74 -3.34
C ASP A 84 -2.29 -5.33 -2.13
N LEU A 85 -3.56 -4.93 -1.99
CA LEU A 85 -4.44 -5.41 -0.90
C LEU A 85 -4.79 -6.90 -0.98
N ASP A 86 -4.61 -7.52 -2.14
CA ASP A 86 -4.90 -8.93 -2.40
C ASP A 86 -3.67 -9.83 -2.38
N LEU A 87 -2.55 -9.32 -1.84
CA LEU A 87 -1.40 -10.14 -1.50
C LEU A 87 -1.54 -10.80 -0.14
N VAL A 88 -0.94 -11.97 -0.01
CA VAL A 88 -0.75 -12.68 1.26
C VAL A 88 0.75 -12.75 1.53
N VAL A 89 1.19 -12.22 2.67
CA VAL A 89 2.60 -12.29 3.10
C VAL A 89 2.76 -13.50 4.01
N LEU A 90 3.45 -14.52 3.50
CA LEU A 90 3.67 -15.80 4.18
C LEU A 90 5.02 -15.86 4.89
N GLU A 91 6.02 -15.13 4.38
CA GLU A 91 7.40 -15.15 4.86
C GLU A 91 8.02 -13.76 4.87
N SER A 92 9.26 -13.68 5.35
CA SER A 92 10.03 -12.46 5.54
C SER A 92 10.05 -11.55 4.31
N LEU A 93 9.76 -10.26 4.52
CA LEU A 93 9.88 -9.22 3.49
C LEU A 93 11.31 -8.64 3.41
N ILE A 94 12.22 -9.06 4.29
CA ILE A 94 13.61 -8.57 4.32
C ILE A 94 14.32 -8.66 2.95
N PRO A 95 14.21 -9.76 2.17
CA PRO A 95 14.85 -9.85 0.86
C PRO A 95 14.36 -8.77 -0.12
N LEU A 96 13.07 -8.42 -0.08
CA LEU A 96 12.49 -7.41 -0.97
C LEU A 96 12.99 -6.00 -0.62
N ILE A 97 13.17 -5.71 0.67
CA ILE A 97 13.58 -4.38 1.13
C ILE A 97 15.10 -4.17 1.04
N ASN A 98 15.89 -5.25 1.01
CA ASN A 98 17.34 -5.19 0.86
C ASN A 98 17.80 -5.15 -0.61
N TYR A 99 16.89 -5.32 -1.57
CA TYR A 99 17.23 -5.27 -2.99
C TYR A 99 17.69 -3.86 -3.40
N SER A 100 18.99 -3.59 -3.41
CA SER A 100 19.57 -2.24 -3.29
C SER A 100 19.45 -1.32 -4.51
N SER A 101 18.91 -1.77 -5.64
CA SER A 101 18.99 -1.01 -6.90
C SER A 101 17.86 -0.02 -7.16
N THR A 102 16.82 0.07 -6.32
CA THR A 102 15.70 1.00 -6.57
C THR A 102 15.17 1.71 -5.31
N PRO A 103 14.77 2.99 -5.41
CA PRO A 103 14.08 3.70 -4.33
C PRO A 103 12.63 3.23 -4.15
N PHE A 104 12.08 2.51 -5.13
CA PHE A 104 10.69 2.05 -5.13
C PHE A 104 10.60 0.60 -5.64
N THR A 105 9.95 -0.27 -4.88
CA THR A 105 9.68 -1.67 -5.23
C THR A 105 8.16 -1.91 -5.25
N ILE A 106 7.65 -2.62 -6.26
CA ILE A 106 6.22 -2.89 -6.43
C ILE A 106 5.99 -4.39 -6.48
N MET A 107 5.17 -4.89 -5.57
CA MET A 107 4.55 -6.21 -5.67
C MET A 107 3.07 -6.01 -5.95
N ALA A 108 2.67 -6.34 -7.17
CA ALA A 108 1.29 -6.21 -7.63
C ALA A 108 0.90 -7.45 -8.41
N LYS A 109 -0.37 -7.84 -8.33
CA LYS A 109 -0.90 -8.95 -9.13
C LYS A 109 -1.02 -8.52 -10.60
N LYS A 110 -0.63 -9.40 -11.52
CA LYS A 110 -0.86 -9.25 -12.97
C LYS A 110 -2.34 -9.31 -13.32
#